data_AF-A0A7C5NIM2-F1
#
_entry.id   AF-A0A7C5NIM2-F1
#
_cell.length_a   1.000
_cell.length_b   1.000
_cell.length_c   1.000
_cell.angle_alpha   90.00
_cell.angle_beta   90.00
_cell.angle_gamma   90.00
#
_symmetry.space_group_name_H-M   'P 1'
#
loop_
_entity.id
_entity.type
_entity.pdbx_description
1 polymer ?
#
loop_
_entity_poly.entity_id
_entity_poly.type
_entity_poly.pdbx_seq_one_letter_code
_entity_poly.pdbx_strand_id
1 'polypeptide(L)'
;MKVKNIFSAVLIFFFLVANLVAQGDIITAKQFKTLNKNTENLTVIDASKAKLYKKAHLKGAISVPYKILNIKKGEGEVDGLMKSPEELAKILGEKGVSNNDFIV
;
A
#
# COMPACT_ATOMS: atom_id res chain seq x y z
N MET A 1 -6.01 30.65 -32.87
CA MET A 1 -5.59 30.69 -31.46
C MET A 1 -4.06 30.64 -31.42
N LYS A 2 -3.39 31.56 -30.71
CA LYS A 2 -1.92 31.61 -30.68
C LYS A 2 -1.37 30.37 -29.94
N VAL A 3 -0.25 29.81 -30.39
CA VAL A 3 0.38 28.59 -29.82
C VAL A 3 0.60 28.69 -28.30
N LYS A 4 0.94 29.88 -27.81
CA LYS A 4 1.07 30.18 -26.37
C LYS A 4 -0.22 29.91 -25.58
N ASN A 5 -1.39 30.16 -26.17
CA ASN A 5 -2.68 29.96 -25.51
C ASN A 5 -3.06 28.47 -25.46
N ILE A 6 -2.64 27.68 -26.46
CA ILE A 6 -2.81 26.22 -26.47
C ILE A 6 -1.91 25.59 -25.40
N PHE A 7 -0.64 26.02 -25.34
CA PHE A 7 0.32 25.51 -24.35
C PHE A 7 -0.14 25.81 -22.91
N SER A 8 -0.61 27.03 -22.63
CA SER A 8 -1.15 27.37 -21.31
C SER A 8 -2.41 26.56 -20.96
N ALA A 9 -3.29 26.28 -21.92
CA ALA A 9 -4.49 25.47 -21.68
C ALA A 9 -4.14 24.01 -21.36
N VAL A 10 -3.17 23.42 -22.05
CA VAL A 10 -2.67 22.06 -21.77
C VAL A 10 -2.02 21.98 -20.40
N LEU A 11 -1.23 23.00 -20.03
CA LEU A 11 -0.59 23.05 -18.71
C LEU A 11 -1.61 23.14 -17.58
N ILE A 12 -2.64 23.99 -17.73
CA ILE A 12 -3.73 24.13 -16.75
C ILE A 12 -4.52 22.82 -16.64
N PHE A 13 -4.80 22.14 -17.76
CA PHE A 13 -5.46 20.84 -17.75
C PHE A 13 -4.62 19.82 -16.97
N PHE A 14 -3.31 19.74 -17.23
CA PHE A 14 -2.41 18.83 -16.53
C PHE A 14 -2.38 19.05 -15.01
N PHE A 15 -2.37 20.31 -14.56
CA PHE A 15 -2.47 20.65 -13.13
C PHE A 15 -3.84 20.32 -12.52
N LEU A 16 -4.93 20.41 -13.27
CA LEU A 16 -6.26 19.99 -12.78
C LEU A 16 -6.32 18.47 -12.57
N VAL A 17 -5.77 17.66 -13.49
CA VAL A 17 -5.81 16.19 -13.37
C VAL A 17 -4.91 15.67 -12.24
N ALA A 18 -3.79 16.36 -11.95
CA ALA A 18 -2.85 15.94 -10.91
C ALA A 18 -3.47 15.89 -9.50
N ASN A 19 -4.49 16.72 -9.21
CA ASN A 19 -5.15 16.75 -7.91
C ASN A 19 -6.12 15.57 -7.67
N LEU A 20 -6.54 14.87 -8.72
CA LEU A 20 -7.44 13.71 -8.61
C LEU A 20 -6.73 12.43 -8.13
N VAL A 21 -5.40 12.43 -8.12
CA VAL A 21 -4.58 11.22 -7.87
C VAL A 21 -3.99 11.20 -6.44
N ALA A 22 -4.37 12.15 -5.58
CA ALA A 22 -3.64 12.45 -4.34
C ALA A 22 -4.34 12.09 -3.02
N GLN A 23 -5.32 11.18 -3.00
CA GLN A 23 -5.80 10.58 -1.74
C GLN A 23 -5.33 9.14 -1.62
N GLY A 24 -4.43 8.88 -0.66
CA GLY A 24 -4.18 7.55 -0.16
C GLY A 24 -5.44 7.09 0.59
N ASP A 25 -6.25 6.27 -0.09
CA ASP A 25 -7.64 6.01 0.27
C ASP A 25 -7.77 5.28 1.62
N ILE A 26 -8.15 6.02 2.66
CA ILE A 26 -8.75 5.43 3.84
C ILE A 26 -10.14 4.91 3.44
N ILE A 27 -10.33 3.60 3.49
CA ILE A 27 -11.59 2.96 3.16
C ILE A 27 -12.38 2.57 4.41
N THR A 28 -13.70 2.69 4.32
CA THR A 28 -14.63 2.13 5.31
C THR A 28 -14.78 0.62 5.11
N ALA A 29 -15.27 -0.10 6.13
CA ALA A 29 -15.61 -1.52 6.01
C ALA A 29 -16.65 -1.80 4.90
N LYS A 30 -17.55 -0.84 4.61
CA LYS A 30 -18.54 -0.94 3.53
C LYS A 30 -17.86 -0.86 2.15
N GLN A 31 -16.92 0.06 1.98
CA GLN A 31 -16.12 0.18 0.76
C GLN A 31 -15.25 -1.07 0.57
N PHE A 32 -14.58 -1.53 1.63
CA PHE A 32 -13.80 -2.77 1.61
C PHE A 32 -14.62 -3.97 1.14
N LYS A 33 -15.85 -4.16 1.66
CA LYS A 33 -16.73 -5.24 1.22
C LYS A 33 -17.05 -5.19 -0.28
N THR A 34 -17.09 -4.00 -0.86
CA THR A 34 -17.33 -3.80 -2.30
C THR A 34 -16.05 -4.10 -3.09
N LEU A 35 -14.90 -3.61 -2.65
CA LEU A 35 -13.59 -3.88 -3.25
C LEU A 35 -13.27 -5.38 -3.25
N ASN A 36 -13.42 -6.05 -2.11
CA ASN A 36 -13.14 -7.49 -1.95
C ASN A 36 -14.00 -8.39 -2.85
N LYS A 37 -15.08 -7.86 -3.45
CA LYS A 37 -15.92 -8.61 -4.40
C LYS A 37 -15.60 -8.30 -5.85
N ASN A 38 -15.16 -7.09 -6.14
CA ASN A 38 -15.12 -6.54 -7.49
C ASN A 38 -13.69 -6.27 -7.99
N THR A 39 -12.69 -6.38 -7.12
CA THR A 39 -11.29 -6.13 -7.46
C THR A 39 -10.57 -7.45 -7.64
N GLU A 40 -10.11 -7.70 -8.85
CA GLU A 40 -9.17 -8.77 -9.14
C GLU A 40 -7.81 -8.47 -8.50
N ASN A 41 -7.12 -9.50 -8.02
CA ASN A 41 -5.82 -9.38 -7.34
C ASN A 41 -5.83 -8.51 -6.06
N LEU A 42 -6.96 -8.43 -5.37
CA LEU A 42 -7.01 -7.78 -4.05
C LEU A 42 -6.34 -8.66 -3.00
N THR A 43 -5.30 -8.13 -2.37
CA THR A 43 -4.55 -8.77 -1.27
C THR A 43 -4.81 -8.00 0.02
N VAL A 44 -5.34 -8.68 1.03
CA VAL A 44 -5.58 -8.09 2.36
C VAL A 44 -4.37 -8.33 3.24
N ILE A 45 -3.79 -7.28 3.82
CA ILE A 45 -2.63 -7.35 4.70
C ILE A 45 -3.01 -7.00 6.13
N ASP A 46 -2.81 -7.93 7.05
CA ASP A 46 -2.91 -7.65 8.48
C ASP A 46 -1.53 -7.25 9.03
N ALA A 47 -1.36 -5.95 9.28
CA ALA A 47 -0.14 -5.35 9.80
C ALA A 47 0.03 -5.45 11.33
N SER A 48 -0.91 -6.11 12.02
CA SER A 48 -0.89 -6.23 13.49
C SER A 48 0.18 -7.21 13.99
N LYS A 49 0.34 -7.28 15.32
CA LYS A 49 1.23 -8.28 15.94
C LYS A 49 0.73 -9.68 15.59
N ALA A 50 1.64 -10.62 15.32
CA ALA A 50 1.29 -12.01 14.98
C ALA A 50 0.32 -12.70 15.97
N LYS A 51 0.38 -12.35 17.26
CA LYS A 51 -0.56 -12.86 18.28
C LYS A 51 -2.00 -12.36 18.07
N LEU A 52 -2.18 -11.12 17.59
CA LEU A 52 -3.49 -10.54 17.30
C LEU A 52 -4.09 -11.16 16.05
N TYR A 53 -3.31 -11.24 14.96
CA TYR A 53 -3.70 -11.97 13.75
C TYR A 53 -4.18 -13.40 14.08
N LYS A 54 -3.39 -14.16 14.86
CA LYS A 54 -3.77 -15.53 15.28
C LYS A 54 -5.06 -15.57 16.11
N LYS A 55 -5.37 -14.52 16.87
CA LYS A 55 -6.59 -14.42 17.68
C LYS A 55 -7.81 -14.16 16.79
N ALA A 56 -7.70 -13.23 15.85
CA ALA A 56 -8.72 -12.91 14.87
C ALA A 56 -8.11 -12.11 13.72
N HIS A 57 -8.49 -12.44 12.50
CA HIS A 57 -8.13 -11.72 11.27
C HIS A 57 -9.24 -11.89 10.23
N LEU A 58 -9.22 -11.05 9.20
CA LEU A 58 -10.10 -11.23 8.05
C LEU A 58 -9.74 -12.51 7.30
N LYS A 59 -10.73 -13.31 6.91
CA LYS A 59 -10.49 -14.55 6.17
C LYS A 59 -9.73 -14.26 4.88
N GLY A 60 -8.61 -14.96 4.68
CA GLY A 60 -7.75 -14.80 3.51
C GLY A 60 -6.72 -13.67 3.61
N ALA A 61 -6.71 -12.90 4.71
CA ALA A 61 -5.66 -11.91 4.93
C ALA A 61 -4.29 -12.55 5.14
N ILE A 62 -3.23 -11.87 4.72
CA ILE A 62 -1.84 -12.27 4.90
C ILE A 62 -1.28 -11.52 6.11
N SER A 63 -0.68 -12.24 7.06
CA SER A 63 -0.04 -11.62 8.21
C SER A 63 1.33 -11.03 7.84
N VAL A 64 1.45 -9.70 7.94
CA VAL A 64 2.71 -8.94 7.76
C VAL A 64 2.93 -8.04 8.98
N PRO A 65 3.30 -8.57 10.16
CA PRO A 65 3.53 -7.74 11.33
C PRO A 65 4.64 -6.72 11.05
N TYR A 66 4.39 -5.42 11.27
CA TYR A 66 5.32 -4.35 10.87
C TYR A 66 6.78 -4.58 11.31
N LYS A 67 6.99 -5.21 12.46
CA LYS A 67 8.34 -5.52 13.00
C LYS A 67 9.20 -6.39 12.08
N ILE A 68 8.60 -7.21 11.21
CA ILE A 68 9.38 -8.05 10.29
C ILE A 68 10.02 -7.20 9.18
N LEU A 69 9.45 -6.03 8.90
CA LEU A 69 9.93 -5.08 7.88
C LEU A 69 11.05 -4.19 8.41
N ASN A 70 11.32 -4.26 9.71
CA ASN A 70 12.28 -3.39 10.37
C ASN A 70 13.58 -4.14 10.70
N ILE A 71 14.66 -3.39 10.80
CA ILE A 71 15.88 -3.82 11.48
C ILE A 71 15.50 -4.16 12.92
N LYS A 72 16.06 -5.26 13.45
CA LYS A 72 15.72 -5.69 14.81
C LYS A 72 16.15 -4.61 15.79
N LYS A 73 15.35 -4.46 16.85
CA LYS A 73 15.69 -3.55 17.96
C LYS A 73 17.08 -3.91 18.50
N GLY A 74 17.99 -2.94 18.50
CA GLY A 74 19.37 -3.10 18.94
C GLY A 74 20.38 -3.46 17.83
N GLU A 75 19.92 -3.71 16.60
CA GLU A 75 20.77 -3.94 15.42
C GLU A 75 20.87 -2.69 14.53
N GLY A 76 20.35 -1.54 14.98
CA GLY A 76 20.41 -0.26 14.27
C GLY A 76 20.32 0.93 15.23
N GLU A 77 20.62 2.13 14.72
CA GLU A 77 20.66 3.36 15.51
C GLU A 77 19.27 3.83 15.96
N VAL A 78 18.22 3.48 15.22
CA VAL A 78 16.86 3.95 15.41
C VAL A 78 15.87 2.78 15.43
N ASP A 79 15.01 2.71 16.46
CA ASP A 79 13.92 1.72 16.51
C ASP A 79 12.91 2.00 15.40
N GLY A 80 12.50 0.94 14.70
CA GLY A 80 11.59 1.06 13.55
C GLY A 80 12.27 1.40 12.22
N LEU A 81 13.60 1.45 12.15
CA LEU A 81 14.31 1.61 10.88
C LEU A 81 13.98 0.43 9.96
N MET A 82 13.54 0.72 8.73
CA MET A 82 13.18 -0.32 7.76
C MET A 82 14.42 -1.06 7.25
N LYS A 83 14.20 -2.31 6.82
CA LYS A 83 15.19 -3.09 6.06
C LYS A 83 15.43 -2.49 4.67
N SER A 84 16.45 -2.97 3.98
CA SER A 84 16.72 -2.58 2.60
C SER A 84 15.54 -2.92 1.67
N PRO A 85 15.31 -2.17 0.58
CA PRO A 85 14.28 -2.49 -0.40
C PRO A 85 14.35 -3.94 -0.91
N GLU A 86 15.55 -4.48 -1.10
CA GLU A 86 15.78 -5.85 -1.57
C GLU A 86 15.30 -6.88 -0.55
N GLU A 87 15.61 -6.67 0.73
CA GLU A 87 15.13 -7.53 1.82
C GLU A 87 13.61 -7.42 1.99
N LEU A 88 13.06 -6.21 1.88
CA LEU A 88 11.61 -5.99 1.96
C LEU A 88 10.89 -6.71 0.82
N ALA A 89 11.38 -6.58 -0.41
CA ALA A 89 10.84 -7.27 -1.58
C ALA A 89 10.88 -8.79 -1.39
N LYS A 90 11.98 -9.32 -0.86
CA LYS A 90 12.09 -10.75 -0.54
C LYS A 90 11.07 -11.18 0.52
N ILE A 91 10.96 -10.46 1.63
CA ILE A 91 10.03 -10.79 2.73
C ILE A 91 8.57 -10.77 2.27
N LEU A 92 8.20 -9.77 1.47
CA LEU A 92 6.85 -9.62 0.93
C LEU A 92 6.56 -10.69 -0.14
N GLY A 93 7.51 -10.96 -1.04
CA GLY A 93 7.39 -12.00 -2.05
C GLY A 93 7.25 -13.42 -1.45
N GLU A 94 8.02 -13.74 -0.41
CA GLU A 94 7.91 -15.02 0.33
C GLU A 94 6.53 -15.20 1.00
N LYS A 95 5.82 -14.09 1.25
CA LYS A 95 4.46 -14.10 1.79
C LYS A 95 3.38 -14.13 0.71
N GLY A 96 3.76 -14.11 -0.56
CA GLY A 96 2.83 -14.12 -1.70
C GLY A 96 2.36 -12.75 -2.15
N VAL A 97 3.02 -11.66 -1.71
CA VAL A 97 2.70 -10.29 -2.15
C VAL A 97 3.49 -9.98 -3.42
N SER A 98 2.81 -9.44 -4.44
CA SER A 98 3.42 -9.09 -5.72
C SER A 98 3.22 -7.61 -6.10
N ASN A 99 3.95 -7.15 -7.11
CA ASN A 99 3.78 -5.79 -7.66
C ASN A 99 2.44 -5.58 -8.40
N ASN A 100 1.67 -6.65 -8.62
CA ASN A 100 0.35 -6.59 -9.27
C ASN A 100 -0.80 -6.58 -8.26
N ASP A 101 -0.50 -6.69 -6.97
CA ASP A 101 -1.52 -6.78 -5.93
C ASP A 101 -2.15 -5.41 -5.65
N PHE A 102 -3.47 -5.37 -5.55
CA PHE A 102 -4.17 -4.24 -4.94
C PHE A 102 -4.22 -4.48 -3.43
N ILE A 103 -3.33 -3.81 -2.70
CA ILE A 103 -3.14 -4.03 -1.26
C ILE A 103 -4.14 -3.20 -0.45
N VAL A 104 -4.80 -3.87 0.51
CA VAL A 104 -5.65 -3.25 1.53
C VAL A 104 -5.19 -3.65 2.93
#